data_AF-A0A7W1EQ04-F1
#
_entry.id   AF-A0A7W1EQ04-F1
#
_cell.length_a   1.000
_cell.length_b   1.000
_cell.length_c   1.000
_cell.angle_alpha   90.00
_cell.angle_beta   90.00
_cell.angle_gamma   90.00
#
_symmetry.space_group_name_H-M   'P 1'
#
loop_
_entity.id
_entity.type
_entity.pdbx_description
1 polymer ?
#
loop_
_entity_poly.entity_id
_entity_poly.type
_entity_poly.pdbx_seq_one_letter_code
_entity_poly.pdbx_strand_id
1 'polypeptide(L)'
;LSMSGLAPRADSAKITSLDAVPALGPAPVVYLVGNSGLAVYLFPDSLARARAAAALDHARFIPQSQPLGMTNETTAIQNDNLLALLFSRSEHQRERVSDALTAGAPQP
;
A
#
# COMPACT_ATOMS: atom_id res chain seq x y z
N LEU A 1 -42.07 -10.63 -8.29
CA LEU A 1 -40.85 -11.46 -8.33
C LEU A 1 -39.66 -10.52 -8.37
N SER A 2 -38.92 -10.49 -7.27
CA SER A 2 -37.80 -9.60 -6.99
C SER A 2 -36.58 -9.97 -7.85
N MET A 3 -36.00 -9.00 -8.56
CA MET A 3 -34.61 -9.09 -9.01
C MET A 3 -33.89 -7.86 -8.47
N SER A 4 -33.22 -8.12 -7.36
CA SER A 4 -32.24 -7.26 -6.70
C SER A 4 -31.19 -6.85 -7.72
N GLY A 5 -31.34 -5.66 -8.28
CA GLY A 5 -30.23 -4.96 -8.93
C GLY A 5 -29.28 -4.53 -7.81
N LEU A 6 -28.27 -5.37 -7.56
CA LEU A 6 -27.13 -5.04 -6.70
C LEU A 6 -26.60 -3.67 -7.12
N ALA A 7 -26.93 -2.65 -6.33
CA ALA A 7 -26.24 -1.37 -6.42
C ALA A 7 -24.73 -1.65 -6.33
N PRO A 8 -23.89 -0.99 -7.15
CA PRO A 8 -22.46 -1.01 -6.92
C PRO A 8 -22.26 -0.56 -5.47
N ARG A 9 -21.79 -1.46 -4.60
CA ARG A 9 -21.49 -1.08 -3.22
C ARG A 9 -20.43 0.00 -3.28
N ALA A 10 -20.85 1.23 -2.96
CA ALA A 10 -19.98 2.37 -2.73
C ALA A 10 -18.97 2.12 -1.58
N ASP A 11 -19.05 0.96 -0.91
CA ASP A 11 -18.12 0.49 0.12
C ASP A 11 -16.74 0.06 -0.39
N SER A 12 -16.53 0.01 -1.71
CA SER A 12 -15.20 0.08 -2.29
C SER A 12 -14.69 1.52 -2.15
N ALA A 13 -14.39 1.92 -0.91
CA ALA A 13 -13.81 3.21 -0.59
C ALA A 13 -12.42 3.30 -1.21
N LYS A 14 -12.39 3.64 -2.51
CA LYS A 14 -11.62 4.72 -3.08
C LYS A 14 -10.37 5.05 -2.27
N ILE A 15 -9.23 4.57 -2.75
CA ILE A 15 -8.10 5.48 -2.83
C ILE A 15 -8.46 6.53 -3.88
N THR A 16 -9.20 7.56 -3.47
CA THR A 16 -9.26 8.83 -4.23
C THR A 16 -8.81 10.03 -3.41
N SER A 17 -8.41 9.85 -2.16
CA SER A 17 -7.71 10.91 -1.44
C SER A 17 -6.23 10.64 -1.46
N LEU A 18 -5.53 11.38 -2.32
CA LEU A 18 -4.10 11.69 -2.17
C LEU A 18 -3.80 12.25 -0.76
N ASP A 19 -4.82 12.73 -0.03
CA ASP A 19 -4.72 13.18 1.37
C ASP A 19 -4.31 12.07 2.36
N ALA A 20 -4.47 10.79 2.00
CA ALA A 20 -4.05 9.67 2.84
C ALA A 20 -2.56 9.31 2.66
N VAL A 21 -1.88 9.91 1.68
CA VAL A 21 -0.51 9.59 1.31
C VAL A 21 0.45 10.55 2.05
N PRO A 22 1.25 10.06 3.02
CA PRO A 22 2.10 10.93 3.83
C PRO A 22 3.21 11.59 3.00
N ALA A 23 3.58 12.82 3.32
CA ALA A 23 4.77 13.45 2.76
C ALA A 23 6.02 12.89 3.45
N LEU A 24 6.77 12.04 2.75
CA LEU A 24 7.95 11.34 3.29
C LEU A 24 9.28 11.86 2.72
N GLY A 25 9.26 13.01 2.05
CA GLY A 25 10.41 13.60 1.35
C GLY A 25 10.24 13.53 -0.17
N PRO A 26 10.49 12.38 -0.82
CA PRO A 26 10.23 12.21 -2.25
C PRO A 26 8.74 12.33 -2.57
N ALA A 27 8.42 12.85 -3.76
CA ALA A 27 7.08 12.73 -4.30
C ALA A 27 6.79 11.26 -4.66
N PRO A 28 5.69 10.68 -4.16
CA PRO A 28 5.35 9.30 -4.49
C PRO A 28 4.81 9.18 -5.92
N VAL A 29 5.07 8.04 -6.55
CA VAL A 29 4.31 7.59 -7.73
C VAL A 29 3.14 6.76 -7.24
N VAL A 30 1.93 7.12 -7.67
CA VAL A 30 0.70 6.46 -7.23
C VAL A 30 0.14 5.59 -8.35
N TYR A 31 -0.08 4.32 -8.04
CA TYR A 31 -0.69 3.34 -8.94
C TYR A 31 -2.03 2.87 -8.41
N LEU A 32 -2.91 2.45 -9.33
CA LEU A 32 -4.09 1.65 -9.01
C LEU A 32 -3.79 0.19 -9.35
N VAL A 33 -3.85 -0.68 -8.36
CA VAL A 33 -3.68 -2.13 -8.49
C VAL A 33 -5.02 -2.78 -8.18
N GLY A 34 -5.75 -3.23 -9.20
CA GLY A 34 -7.14 -3.66 -9.05
C GLY A 34 -8.01 -2.53 -8.48
N ASN A 35 -8.60 -2.73 -7.31
CA ASN A 35 -9.42 -1.72 -6.61
C ASN A 35 -8.68 -1.02 -5.45
N SER A 36 -7.40 -1.31 -5.29
CA SER A 36 -6.55 -0.74 -4.24
C SER A 36 -5.55 0.20 -4.88
N GLY A 37 -5.13 1.23 -4.17
CA GLY A 37 -4.02 2.06 -4.63
C GLY A 37 -2.73 1.76 -3.85
N LEU A 38 -1.65 2.15 -4.50
CA LEU A 38 -0.28 1.85 -4.11
C LEU A 38 0.53 3.14 -4.29
N ALA A 39 0.98 3.73 -3.19
CA ALA A 39 1.91 4.86 -3.25
C ALA A 39 3.35 4.32 -3.13
N VAL A 40 4.20 4.61 -4.10
CA VAL A 40 5.59 4.15 -4.16
C VAL A 40 6.52 5.33 -4.04
N TYR A 41 7.40 5.28 -3.05
CA TYR A 41 8.47 6.25 -2.82
C TYR A 41 9.79 5.60 -3.17
N LEU A 42 10.59 6.28 -3.99
CA LEU A 42 11.96 5.90 -4.27
C LEU A 42 12.88 6.90 -3.57
N PHE A 43 13.69 6.40 -2.64
CA PHE A 43 14.64 7.20 -1.89
C PHE A 43 16.03 7.16 -2.53
N PRO A 44 16.91 8.14 -2.23
CA PRO A 44 18.29 8.11 -2.72
C PRO A 44 19.07 6.89 -2.21
N ASP A 45 18.75 6.41 -1.01
CA ASP A 45 19.38 5.23 -0.40
C ASP A 45 18.44 4.56 0.62
N SER A 46 18.85 3.38 1.09
CA SER A 46 18.11 2.56 2.05
C SER A 46 18.02 3.20 3.44
N LEU A 47 18.95 4.10 3.80
CA LEU A 47 18.97 4.82 5.08
C LEU A 47 17.92 5.94 5.10
N ALA A 48 17.78 6.70 4.02
CA ALA A 48 16.75 7.70 3.85
C ALA A 48 15.36 7.06 3.88
N ARG A 49 15.18 5.92 3.20
CA ARG A 49 13.97 5.10 3.30
C ARG A 49 13.73 4.60 4.73
N ALA A 50 14.78 4.18 5.46
CA ALA A 50 14.65 3.73 6.85
C ALA A 50 14.12 4.82 7.77
N ARG A 51 14.66 6.04 7.63
CA ARG A 51 14.20 7.22 8.38
C ARG A 51 12.75 7.56 8.07
N ALA A 52 12.36 7.52 6.80
CA ALA A 52 10.98 7.76 6.39
C ALA A 52 10.02 6.70 6.95
N ALA A 53 10.39 5.42 6.89
CA ALA A 53 9.57 4.34 7.43
C ALA A 53 9.42 4.43 8.96
N ALA A 54 10.46 4.86 9.68
CA ALA A 54 10.43 5.07 11.12
C ALA A 54 9.59 6.30 11.53
N ALA A 55 9.32 7.23 10.61
CA ALA A 55 8.45 8.37 10.84
C ALA A 55 6.96 8.06 10.58
N LEU A 56 6.63 6.85 10.10
CA LEU A 56 5.25 6.45 9.88
C LEU A 56 4.52 6.24 11.22
N ASP A 57 3.25 6.61 11.22
CA ASP A 57 2.35 6.29 12.31
C ASP A 57 2.03 4.79 12.30
N HIS A 58 2.69 4.04 13.19
CA HIS A 58 2.57 2.59 13.26
C HIS A 58 1.18 2.09 13.67
N ALA A 59 0.28 2.96 14.13
CA ALA A 59 -1.13 2.59 14.33
C ALA A 59 -1.93 2.60 13.01
N ARG A 60 -1.46 3.31 11.98
CA ARG A 60 -2.10 3.41 10.66
C ARG A 60 -1.36 2.64 9.58
N PHE A 61 -0.05 2.49 9.73
CA PHE A 61 0.84 1.84 8.76
C PHE A 61 1.54 0.65 9.42
N ILE A 62 1.14 -0.56 9.03
CA ILE A 62 1.69 -1.79 9.57
C ILE A 62 2.70 -2.40 8.60
N PRO A 63 3.76 -3.06 9.09
CA PRO A 63 4.71 -3.74 8.21
C PRO A 63 4.05 -4.93 7.50
N GLN A 64 4.54 -5.28 6.30
CA GLN A 64 4.06 -6.45 5.55
C GLN A 64 4.13 -7.78 6.32
N SER A 65 4.98 -7.90 7.35
CA SER A 65 5.09 -9.10 8.19
C SER A 65 3.98 -9.23 9.24
N GLN A 66 3.21 -8.17 9.50
CA GLN A 66 2.09 -8.23 10.44
C GLN A 66 0.80 -8.66 9.73
N PRO A 67 -0.05 -9.49 10.37
CA PRO A 67 -1.37 -9.80 9.83
C PRO A 67 -2.23 -8.53 9.77
N LEU A 68 -3.13 -8.45 8.80
CA LEU A 68 -4.13 -7.38 8.73
C LEU A 68 -5.06 -7.49 9.95
N GLY A 69 -5.28 -6.38 10.64
CA GLY A 69 -6.23 -6.30 11.73
C GLY A 69 -7.67 -6.14 11.22
N MET A 70 -8.61 -5.97 12.16
CA MET A 70 -9.97 -5.54 11.83
C MET A 70 -10.04 -4.05 11.47
N THR A 71 -9.00 -3.29 11.81
CA THR A 71 -8.84 -1.88 11.44
C THR A 71 -8.30 -1.78 10.02
N ASN A 72 -8.62 -0.72 9.30
CA ASN A 72 -8.19 -0.55 7.90
C ASN A 72 -6.71 -0.13 7.83
N GLU A 73 -5.79 -0.96 8.34
CA GLU A 73 -4.38 -0.59 8.33
C GLU A 73 -3.80 -0.61 6.92
N THR A 74 -2.99 0.39 6.62
CA THR A 74 -2.24 0.44 5.37
C THR A 74 -0.99 -0.40 5.52
N THR A 75 -0.69 -1.25 4.54
CA THR A 75 0.52 -2.07 4.59
C THR A 75 1.71 -1.28 4.06
N ALA A 76 2.77 -1.17 4.86
CA ALA A 76 4.06 -0.66 4.49
C ALA A 76 4.98 -1.80 4.03
N ILE A 77 5.34 -1.78 2.75
CA ILE A 77 6.23 -2.72 2.07
C ILE A 77 7.57 -2.03 1.83
N GLN A 78 8.66 -2.68 2.21
CA GLN A 78 10.02 -2.11 2.14
C GLN A 78 10.91 -3.03 1.31
N ASN A 79 11.66 -2.48 0.36
CA ASN A 79 12.69 -3.19 -0.38
C ASN A 79 13.82 -2.22 -0.76
N ASP A 80 15.05 -2.45 -0.30
CA ASP A 80 16.21 -1.58 -0.54
C ASP A 80 15.94 -0.08 -0.24
N ASN A 81 15.92 0.76 -1.28
CA ASN A 81 15.60 2.19 -1.23
C ASN A 81 14.13 2.53 -1.56
N LEU A 82 13.28 1.52 -1.72
CA LEU A 82 11.84 1.64 -1.99
C LEU A 82 11.01 1.48 -0.71
N LEU A 83 10.01 2.35 -0.57
CA LEU A 83 8.91 2.19 0.38
C LEU A 83 7.60 2.26 -0.39
N ALA A 84 6.75 1.26 -0.24
CA ALA A 84 5.42 1.23 -0.82
C ALA A 84 4.36 1.20 0.28
N LEU A 85 3.31 1.98 0.10
CA LEU A 85 2.12 2.01 0.95
C LEU A 85 0.95 1.45 0.17
N LEU A 86 0.53 0.24 0.54
CA LEU A 86 -0.61 -0.45 -0.06
C LEU A 86 -1.84 -0.25 0.82
N PHE A 87 -2.85 0.42 0.30
CA PHE A 87 -4.12 0.60 1.00
C PHE A 87 -5.12 -0.41 0.44
N SER A 88 -5.03 -1.64 0.95
CA SER A 88 -5.88 -2.77 0.59
C SER A 88 -6.40 -3.46 1.84
N ARG A 89 -7.63 -3.95 1.77
CA ARG A 89 -8.25 -4.83 2.79
C ARG A 89 -8.14 -6.32 2.46
N SER A 90 -7.50 -6.66 1.33
CA SER A 90 -7.39 -8.03 0.86
C SER A 90 -6.03 -8.60 1.21
N GLU A 91 -6.01 -9.63 2.04
CA GLU A 91 -4.78 -10.33 2.42
C GLU A 91 -4.07 -10.95 1.20
N HIS A 92 -4.84 -11.58 0.31
CA HIS A 92 -4.30 -12.14 -0.93
C HIS A 92 -3.69 -11.06 -1.85
N GLN A 93 -4.30 -9.88 -1.92
CA GLN A 93 -3.71 -8.78 -2.70
C GLN A 93 -2.43 -8.26 -2.04
N ARG A 94 -2.43 -8.14 -0.70
CA ARG A 94 -1.26 -7.73 0.08
C ARG A 94 -0.09 -8.66 -0.16
N GLU A 95 -0.31 -9.96 -0.08
CA GLU A 95 0.70 -10.99 -0.35
C GLU A 95 1.26 -10.83 -1.77
N ARG A 96 0.40 -10.84 -2.79
CA ARG A 96 0.83 -10.72 -4.19
C ARG A 96 1.61 -9.44 -4.51
N VAL A 97 1.19 -8.31 -3.95
CA VAL A 97 1.89 -7.03 -4.15
C VAL A 97 3.23 -7.02 -3.40
N SER A 98 3.27 -7.60 -2.19
CA SER A 98 4.52 -7.73 -1.43
C SER A 98 5.52 -8.59 -2.18
N ASP A 99 5.08 -9.75 -2.70
CA ASP A 99 5.92 -10.63 -3.51
C ASP A 99 6.44 -9.92 -4.76
N ALA A 100 5.56 -9.25 -5.52
CA ALA A 100 5.95 -8.55 -6.73
C ALA A 100 6.98 -7.44 -6.47
N LEU A 101 6.83 -6.70 -5.36
CA LEU A 101 7.76 -5.63 -4.99
C LEU A 101 9.07 -6.16 -4.37
N THR A 102 9.09 -7.38 -3.84
CA THR A 102 10.26 -7.99 -3.20
C THR A 102 11.01 -8.99 -4.06
N ALA A 103 10.42 -9.43 -5.18
CA ALA A 103 10.98 -10.44 -6.09
C ALA A 103 12.32 -10.05 -6.76
N GLY A 104 12.77 -8.80 -6.64
CA GLY A 104 13.98 -8.32 -7.31
C GLY A 104 13.75 -8.08 -8.81
N ALA A 105 14.82 -7.75 -9.54
CA ALA A 105 14.72 -7.54 -10.99
C ALA A 105 14.36 -8.84 -11.72
N PRO A 106 13.52 -8.80 -12.77
CA PRO A 106 13.27 -9.98 -13.61
C PRO A 106 14.59 -10.58 -14.08
N GLN A 107 14.80 -11.88 -13.83
CA GLN A 107 15.95 -12.58 -14.36
C GLN A 107 15.77 -12.76 -15.89
N PRO A 108 16.80 -12.44 -16.69
CA PRO A 108 16.77 -12.59 -18.15
C PRO A 108 16.69 -14.04 -18.61
#